data_AF-A0A834C7L0-F1
#
_entry.id   AF-A0A834C7L0-F1
#
_cell.length_a   1.000
_cell.length_b   1.000
_cell.length_c   1.000
_cell.angle_alpha   90.00
_cell.angle_beta   90.00
_cell.angle_gamma   90.00
#
_symmetry.space_group_name_H-M   'P 1'
#
loop_
_entity.id
_entity.type
_entity.pdbx_description
1 polymer ?
#
loop_
_entity_poly.entity_id
_entity_poly.type
_entity_poly.pdbx_seq_one_letter_code
_entity_poly.pdbx_strand_id
1 'polypeptide(L)'
;MGFVLERRHKSFNCLNHRLTQKPQRTNTTKNPNLSVLALKTLDGGLNVIQLETAVGAAIKSFKNAMGVNVPRSRFLPVKTSSDLLLVMSNLYSLDAGSLTMSKKREFPTTPHVKLGSSFTKVQEFLKRFENIPDMLELDHLTVSGDVTFGKNVSLKGTVIIIANHGDRIDIPAGAMLENKIVSGNLRILDH
;
A
#
# COMPACT_ATOMS: atom_id res chain seq x y z
N MET A 1 13.90 13.16 -3.14
CA MET A 1 14.60 12.34 -2.12
C MET A 1 14.68 10.84 -2.47
N GLY A 2 13.65 10.22 -3.05
CA GLY A 2 13.62 8.76 -3.30
C GLY A 2 14.68 8.23 -4.29
N PHE A 3 14.85 8.87 -5.45
CA PHE A 3 15.78 8.41 -6.51
C PHE A 3 17.27 8.39 -6.14
N VAL A 4 17.69 9.14 -5.11
CA VAL A 4 19.11 9.20 -4.70
C VAL A 4 19.47 8.05 -3.75
N LEU A 5 18.51 7.56 -2.95
CA LEU A 5 18.75 6.45 -2.03
C LEU A 5 18.83 5.09 -2.74
N GLU A 6 18.01 4.87 -3.79
CA GLU A 6 18.00 3.58 -4.51
C GLU A 6 19.31 3.28 -5.25
N ARG A 7 20.05 4.31 -5.71
CA ARG A 7 21.35 4.10 -6.37
C ARG A 7 22.43 3.59 -5.42
N ARG A 8 22.37 3.94 -4.13
CA ARG A 8 23.34 3.48 -3.11
C ARG A 8 22.87 2.22 -2.37
N HIS A 9 21.58 2.07 -2.13
CA HIS A 9 21.01 0.96 -1.36
C HIS A 9 20.05 0.15 -2.22
N LYS A 10 20.51 -1.03 -2.65
CA LYS A 10 19.78 -1.93 -3.57
C LYS A 10 18.79 -2.88 -2.87
N SER A 11 18.78 -2.91 -1.54
CA SER A 11 17.98 -3.86 -0.74
C SER A 11 17.33 -3.16 0.45
N PHE A 12 16.13 -3.63 0.83
CA PHE A 12 15.34 -3.12 1.95
C PHE A 12 14.85 -4.26 2.86
N ASN A 13 14.75 -4.02 4.17
CA ASN A 13 14.28 -5.03 5.13
C ASN A 13 12.78 -5.29 4.98
N CYS A 14 12.42 -6.52 4.64
CA CYS A 14 11.02 -6.94 4.46
C CYS A 14 10.29 -7.29 5.77
N LEU A 15 10.95 -7.15 6.94
CA LEU A 15 10.43 -7.54 8.27
C LEU A 15 10.09 -9.04 8.43
N ASN A 16 10.52 -9.87 7.47
CA ASN A 16 10.44 -11.32 7.54
C ASN A 16 11.70 -11.90 8.21
N HIS A 17 11.67 -12.14 9.51
CA HIS A 17 12.81 -12.64 10.29
C HIS A 17 12.65 -14.11 10.65
N ARG A 18 13.71 -14.91 10.49
CA ARG A 18 13.81 -16.27 11.04
C ARG A 18 14.91 -16.31 12.08
N LEU A 19 14.59 -16.79 13.28
CA LEU A 19 15.52 -16.91 14.40
C LEU A 19 15.61 -18.38 14.81
N THR A 20 16.83 -18.90 14.93
CA THR A 20 17.07 -20.21 15.52
C THR A 20 17.03 -20.10 17.04
N GLN A 21 16.04 -20.73 17.67
CA GLN A 21 16.05 -20.93 19.12
C GLN A 21 16.98 -22.09 19.45
N LYS A 22 18.23 -21.80 19.81
CA LYS A 22 18.99 -22.73 20.66
C LYS A 22 18.63 -22.44 22.11
N PRO A 23 18.65 -23.42 23.04
CA PRO A 23 18.56 -23.17 24.47
C PRO A 23 19.86 -22.48 24.94
N GLN A 24 20.07 -21.24 24.50
CA GLN A 24 21.23 -20.43 24.86
C GLN A 24 20.79 -19.41 25.89
N ARG A 25 21.01 -19.80 27.15
CA ARG A 25 20.92 -18.95 28.34
C ARG A 25 22.05 -17.91 28.43
N THR A 26 22.65 -17.50 27.31
CA THR A 26 23.96 -16.85 27.31
C THR A 26 23.96 -15.55 26.52
N ASN A 27 24.18 -14.45 27.25
CA ASN A 27 24.58 -13.11 26.83
C ASN A 27 23.48 -12.05 26.59
N THR A 28 22.56 -11.89 27.54
CA THR A 28 21.85 -10.63 27.80
C THR A 28 22.74 -9.56 28.47
N THR A 29 24.07 -9.64 28.36
CA THR A 29 25.01 -8.71 29.02
C THR A 29 25.33 -7.45 28.24
N LYS A 30 24.85 -7.31 26.99
CA LYS A 30 24.89 -6.04 26.26
C LYS A 30 23.47 -5.64 25.91
N ASN A 31 22.94 -4.62 26.58
CA ASN A 31 21.68 -3.98 26.19
C ASN A 31 21.78 -3.60 24.71
N PRO A 32 21.04 -4.25 23.81
CA PRO A 32 21.09 -3.87 22.42
C PRO A 32 20.47 -2.47 22.33
N ASN A 33 21.25 -1.49 21.88
CA ASN A 33 20.74 -0.15 21.57
C ASN A 33 19.79 -0.29 20.38
N LEU A 34 18.50 -0.44 20.68
CA LEU A 34 17.40 -0.70 19.74
C LEU A 34 16.37 0.43 19.71
N SER A 35 16.56 1.47 20.50
CA SER A 35 15.60 2.55 20.69
C SER A 35 15.46 3.43 19.45
N VAL A 36 14.22 3.67 19.06
CA VAL A 36 13.78 4.64 18.05
C VAL A 36 12.87 5.64 18.76
N LEU A 37 13.10 6.94 18.53
CA LEU A 37 12.28 8.03 19.08
C LEU A 37 11.29 8.49 18.01
N ALA A 38 10.00 8.46 18.31
CA ALA A 38 8.94 8.96 17.43
C ALA A 38 8.19 10.11 18.13
N LEU A 39 8.13 11.28 17.49
CA LEU A 39 7.28 12.38 17.95
C LEU A 39 5.85 12.16 17.45
N LYS A 40 4.85 12.24 18.34
CA LYS A 40 3.44 12.11 17.99
C LYS A 40 2.62 13.21 18.66
N THR A 41 1.47 13.52 18.07
CA THR A 41 0.47 14.43 18.66
C THR A 41 -0.79 13.61 18.93
N LEU A 42 -1.26 13.63 20.18
CA LEU A 42 -2.50 12.96 20.57
C LEU A 42 -3.73 13.76 20.09
N ASP A 43 -4.90 13.13 20.11
CA ASP A 43 -6.17 13.74 19.65
C ASP A 43 -6.54 15.03 20.40
N GLY A 44 -6.01 15.24 21.61
CA GLY A 44 -6.15 16.48 22.39
C GLY A 44 -5.12 17.57 22.07
N GLY A 45 -4.30 17.42 21.02
CA GLY A 45 -3.25 18.38 20.66
C GLY A 45 -1.97 18.31 21.50
N LEU A 46 -1.89 17.37 22.45
CA LEU A 46 -0.71 17.16 23.28
C LEU A 46 0.40 16.48 22.46
N ASN A 47 1.54 17.15 22.35
CA ASN A 47 2.75 16.57 21.77
C ASN A 47 3.40 15.61 22.77
N VAL A 48 3.65 14.38 22.32
CA VAL A 48 4.24 13.31 23.11
C VAL A 48 5.44 12.71 22.39
N ILE A 49 6.32 12.13 23.18
CA ILE A 49 7.46 11.34 22.72
C ILE A 49 7.09 9.87 22.90
N GLN A 50 7.08 9.12 21.80
CA GLN A 50 6.88 7.68 21.81
C GLN A 50 8.23 6.97 21.61
N LEU A 51 8.59 6.15 22.60
CA LEU A 51 9.77 5.29 22.54
C LEU A 51 9.38 3.95 21.92
N GLU A 52 10.04 3.58 20.82
CA GLU A 52 9.82 2.32 20.12
C GLU A 52 11.14 1.54 20.01
N THR A 53 11.04 0.26 19.68
CA THR A 53 12.20 -0.60 19.44
C THR A 53 11.99 -1.38 18.15
N ALA A 54 12.97 -1.34 17.25
CA ALA A 54 12.90 -2.08 15.99
C ALA A 54 13.60 -3.44 16.11
N VAL A 55 12.85 -4.54 15.94
CA VAL A 55 13.40 -5.91 15.99
C VAL A 55 14.55 -6.12 14.99
N GLY A 56 14.46 -5.51 13.80
CA GLY A 56 15.50 -5.59 12.78
C GLY A 56 16.84 -4.99 13.21
N ALA A 57 16.84 -4.01 14.14
CA ALA A 57 18.07 -3.42 14.67
C ALA A 57 18.86 -4.40 15.57
N ALA A 58 18.23 -5.51 16.00
CA ALA A 58 18.88 -6.55 16.79
C ALA A 58 19.81 -7.43 15.95
N ILE A 59 19.76 -7.35 14.61
CA ILE A 59 20.59 -8.18 13.73
C ILE A 59 22.09 -8.10 14.06
N LYS A 60 22.57 -6.91 14.48
CA LYS A 60 23.97 -6.66 14.90
C LYS A 60 24.39 -7.43 16.16
N SER A 61 23.43 -7.89 16.95
CA SER A 61 23.66 -8.61 18.20
C SER A 61 23.79 -10.12 18.01
N PHE A 62 23.47 -10.64 16.82
CA PHE A 62 23.54 -12.08 16.54
C PHE A 62 24.85 -12.44 15.83
N LYS A 63 25.52 -13.48 16.33
CA LYS A 63 26.62 -14.12 15.60
C LYS A 63 26.05 -14.82 14.36
N ASN A 64 26.76 -14.74 13.24
CA ASN A 64 26.38 -15.35 11.95
C ASN A 64 25.03 -14.85 11.37
N ALA A 65 24.67 -13.58 11.61
CA ALA A 65 23.52 -12.99 10.96
C ALA A 65 23.71 -12.92 9.43
N MET A 66 22.68 -13.28 8.67
CA MET A 66 22.70 -13.29 7.20
C MET A 66 21.42 -12.67 6.64
N GLY A 67 21.57 -11.87 5.58
CA GLY A 67 20.46 -11.38 4.77
C GLY A 67 20.21 -12.30 3.59
N VAL A 68 18.93 -12.56 3.27
CA VAL A 68 18.52 -13.33 2.09
C VAL A 68 17.69 -12.42 1.20
N ASN A 69 18.08 -12.30 -0.07
CA ASN A 69 17.26 -11.59 -1.04
C ASN A 69 16.08 -12.48 -1.45
N VAL A 70 14.88 -11.93 -1.37
CA VAL A 70 13.63 -12.64 -1.66
C VAL A 70 12.88 -11.92 -2.77
N PRO A 71 12.07 -12.64 -3.58
CA PRO A 71 11.26 -11.98 -4.60
C PRO A 71 10.25 -11.02 -3.95
N ARG A 72 9.85 -9.99 -4.70
CA ARG A 72 8.89 -8.96 -4.24
C ARG A 72 7.57 -9.57 -3.74
N SER A 73 7.16 -10.72 -4.28
CA SER A 73 5.97 -11.47 -3.84
C SER A 73 5.96 -11.85 -2.36
N ARG A 74 7.13 -11.87 -1.69
CA ARG A 74 7.25 -12.12 -0.23
C ARG A 74 7.01 -10.86 0.62
N PHE A 75 6.79 -9.70 0.00
CA PHE A 75 6.64 -8.42 0.68
C PHE A 75 5.54 -7.58 0.02
N LEU A 76 4.30 -7.83 0.46
CA LEU A 76 3.10 -7.10 0.06
C LEU A 76 2.47 -6.41 1.29
N PRO A 77 3.09 -5.34 1.83
CA PRO A 77 2.55 -4.64 2.97
C PRO A 77 1.28 -3.87 2.58
N VAL A 78 0.20 -4.05 3.35
CA VAL A 78 -1.04 -3.27 3.19
C VAL A 78 -1.09 -2.21 4.28
N LYS A 79 -0.68 -0.98 3.96
CA LYS A 79 -0.60 0.11 4.93
C LYS A 79 -1.61 1.22 4.65
N THR A 80 -1.99 1.37 3.39
CA THR A 80 -2.86 2.43 2.89
C THR A 80 -4.05 1.84 2.15
N SER A 81 -5.10 2.63 1.98
CA SER A 81 -6.25 2.23 1.16
C SER A 81 -5.86 1.97 -0.30
N SER A 82 -4.79 2.58 -0.79
CA SER A 82 -4.21 2.28 -2.11
C SER A 82 -3.69 0.84 -2.18
N ASP A 83 -3.00 0.38 -1.13
CA ASP A 83 -2.53 -1.01 -1.04
C ASP A 83 -3.71 -1.98 -0.88
N LEU A 84 -4.74 -1.56 -0.13
CA LEU A 84 -5.95 -2.34 0.06
C LEU A 84 -6.70 -2.54 -1.27
N LEU A 85 -6.83 -1.48 -2.09
CA LEU A 85 -7.44 -1.56 -3.41
C LEU A 85 -6.74 -2.58 -4.30
N LEU A 86 -5.40 -2.56 -4.31
CA LEU A 86 -4.59 -3.53 -5.05
C LEU A 86 -4.94 -4.96 -4.64
N VAL A 87 -4.90 -5.24 -3.34
CA VAL A 87 -5.14 -6.59 -2.80
C VAL A 87 -6.59 -7.07 -2.98
N MET A 88 -7.56 -6.17 -2.92
CA MET A 88 -8.98 -6.51 -3.09
C MET A 88 -9.38 -6.71 -4.56
N SER A 89 -8.61 -6.19 -5.52
CA SER A 89 -8.91 -6.29 -6.94
C SER A 89 -8.62 -7.67 -7.53
N ASN A 90 -9.10 -7.90 -8.75
CA ASN A 90 -8.81 -9.09 -9.55
C ASN A 90 -7.31 -9.25 -9.93
N LEU A 91 -6.47 -8.30 -9.53
CA LEU A 91 -5.01 -8.36 -9.63
C LEU A 91 -4.42 -9.49 -8.79
N TYR A 92 -5.03 -9.80 -7.64
CA TYR A 92 -4.61 -10.87 -6.76
C TYR A 92 -5.72 -11.91 -6.61
N SER A 93 -5.31 -13.17 -6.46
CA SER A 93 -6.19 -14.30 -6.13
C SER A 93 -5.84 -14.79 -4.73
N LEU A 94 -6.88 -15.07 -3.94
CA LEU A 94 -6.75 -15.62 -2.60
C LEU A 94 -6.92 -17.14 -2.68
N ASP A 95 -5.88 -17.87 -2.28
CA ASP A 95 -5.89 -19.32 -2.20
C ASP A 95 -5.38 -19.76 -0.83
N ALA A 96 -6.22 -20.46 -0.06
CA ALA A 96 -5.93 -20.93 1.30
C ALA A 96 -5.29 -19.87 2.24
N GLY A 97 -5.73 -18.60 2.12
CA GLY A 97 -5.19 -17.48 2.92
C GLY A 97 -3.91 -16.84 2.36
N SER A 98 -3.40 -17.32 1.22
CA SER A 98 -2.22 -16.81 0.53
C SER A 98 -2.64 -15.98 -0.69
N LEU A 99 -2.09 -14.77 -0.82
CA LEU A 99 -2.32 -13.90 -1.98
C LEU A 99 -1.28 -14.19 -3.05
N THR A 100 -1.75 -14.47 -4.26
CA THR A 100 -0.91 -14.67 -5.44
C THR A 100 -1.35 -13.73 -6.55
N MET A 101 -0.40 -13.11 -7.26
CA MET A 101 -0.73 -12.25 -8.40
C MET A 101 -1.38 -13.10 -9.50
N SER A 102 -2.44 -12.58 -10.09
CA SER A 102 -3.21 -13.27 -11.13
C SER A 102 -2.33 -13.65 -12.31
N LYS A 103 -2.41 -14.91 -12.74
CA LYS A 103 -1.72 -15.42 -13.94
C LYS A 103 -2.22 -14.77 -15.24
N LYS A 104 -3.38 -14.10 -15.19
CA LYS A 104 -3.96 -13.39 -16.33
C LYS A 104 -3.30 -12.03 -16.56
N ARG A 105 -2.48 -11.54 -15.62
CA ARG A 105 -1.77 -10.28 -15.80
C ARG A 105 -0.59 -10.50 -16.75
N GLU A 106 -0.53 -9.70 -17.80
CA GLU A 106 0.53 -9.78 -18.82
C GLU A 106 1.91 -9.40 -18.25
N PHE A 107 1.95 -8.40 -17.37
CA PHE A 107 3.19 -7.90 -16.77
C PHE A 107 3.30 -8.25 -15.28
N PRO A 108 4.41 -8.84 -14.82
CA PRO A 108 4.58 -9.22 -13.41
C PRO A 108 4.79 -8.02 -12.46
N THR A 109 4.83 -6.81 -12.98
CA THR A 109 4.97 -5.56 -12.21
C THR A 109 3.67 -5.22 -11.51
N THR A 110 3.74 -4.80 -10.24
CA THR A 110 2.58 -4.27 -9.51
C THR A 110 2.24 -2.87 -10.03
N PRO A 111 0.96 -2.53 -10.29
CA PRO A 111 0.59 -1.19 -10.70
C PRO A 111 0.88 -0.18 -9.59
N HIS A 112 1.13 1.06 -10.00
CA HIS A 112 1.29 2.17 -9.07
C HIS A 112 -0.08 2.82 -8.80
N VAL A 113 -0.62 2.64 -7.60
CA VAL A 113 -1.92 3.19 -7.18
C VAL A 113 -1.72 4.27 -6.13
N LYS A 114 -2.33 5.44 -6.34
CA LYS A 114 -2.35 6.56 -5.41
C LYS A 114 -3.77 7.11 -5.26
N LEU A 115 -4.38 6.82 -4.11
CA LEU A 115 -5.65 7.40 -3.72
C LEU A 115 -5.42 8.66 -2.84
N GLY A 116 -6.23 9.69 -3.08
CA GLY A 116 -6.16 10.97 -2.37
C GLY A 116 -6.70 10.92 -0.94
N SER A 117 -6.71 12.07 -0.28
CA SER A 117 -7.11 12.20 1.13
C SER A 117 -8.52 11.68 1.43
N SER A 118 -9.46 11.81 0.47
CA SER A 118 -10.83 11.30 0.55
C SER A 118 -10.93 9.79 0.79
N PHE A 119 -9.85 9.03 0.52
CA PHE A 119 -9.81 7.58 0.66
C PHE A 119 -8.99 7.11 1.88
N THR A 120 -8.48 8.03 2.71
CA THR A 120 -7.59 7.68 3.83
C THR A 120 -8.27 6.79 4.87
N LYS A 121 -9.56 7.04 5.14
CA LYS A 121 -10.34 6.22 6.05
C LYS A 121 -10.95 5.04 5.30
N VAL A 122 -10.82 3.83 5.85
CA VAL A 122 -11.35 2.60 5.24
C VAL A 122 -12.86 2.68 4.99
N GLN A 123 -13.61 3.29 5.90
CA GLN A 123 -15.06 3.48 5.73
C GLN A 123 -15.40 4.33 4.50
N GLU A 124 -14.69 5.45 4.30
CA GLU A 124 -14.86 6.31 3.11
C GLU A 124 -14.41 5.60 1.84
N PHE A 125 -13.29 4.87 1.90
CA PHE A 125 -12.83 4.05 0.78
C PHE A 125 -13.91 3.05 0.34
N LEU A 126 -14.46 2.25 1.28
CA LEU A 126 -15.48 1.25 0.97
C LEU A 126 -16.78 1.89 0.46
N LYS A 127 -17.16 3.06 0.97
CA LYS A 127 -18.34 3.79 0.50
C LYS A 127 -18.20 4.33 -0.93
N ARG A 128 -16.98 4.66 -1.34
CA ARG A 128 -16.68 5.28 -2.64
C ARG A 128 -16.53 4.28 -3.78
N PHE A 129 -16.36 3.00 -3.47
CA PHE A 129 -16.32 1.92 -4.45
C PHE A 129 -17.52 1.01 -4.23
N GLU A 130 -18.55 1.12 -5.08
CA GLU A 130 -19.68 0.19 -5.02
C GLU A 130 -19.21 -1.27 -5.25
N ASN A 131 -18.28 -1.43 -6.18
CA ASN A 131 -17.53 -2.66 -6.41
C ASN A 131 -16.06 -2.32 -6.69
N ILE A 132 -15.16 -3.24 -6.34
CA ILE A 132 -13.75 -3.08 -6.68
C ILE A 132 -13.58 -3.17 -8.21
N PRO A 133 -12.93 -2.18 -8.86
CA PRO A 133 -12.78 -2.16 -10.30
C PRO A 133 -11.87 -3.30 -10.79
N ASP A 134 -12.03 -3.65 -12.07
CA ASP A 134 -11.04 -4.43 -12.79
C ASP A 134 -9.77 -3.61 -12.97
N MET A 135 -8.65 -4.14 -12.50
CA MET A 135 -7.33 -3.51 -12.58
C MET A 135 -6.27 -4.44 -13.18
N LEU A 136 -6.69 -5.48 -13.90
CA LEU A 136 -5.77 -6.50 -14.41
C LEU A 136 -4.73 -5.90 -15.38
N GLU A 137 -5.18 -5.00 -16.24
CA GLU A 137 -4.39 -4.28 -17.25
C GLU A 137 -3.97 -2.88 -16.77
N LEU A 138 -4.06 -2.59 -15.47
CA LEU A 138 -3.67 -1.30 -14.91
C LEU A 138 -2.14 -1.20 -14.74
N ASP A 139 -1.58 -0.05 -15.10
CA ASP A 139 -0.19 0.34 -14.84
C ASP A 139 -0.08 1.44 -13.78
N HIS A 140 -0.92 2.48 -13.91
CA HIS A 140 -0.89 3.65 -13.03
C HIS A 140 -2.30 4.17 -12.75
N LEU A 141 -2.64 4.33 -11.47
CA LEU A 141 -3.89 4.97 -11.04
C LEU A 141 -3.56 6.10 -10.08
N THR A 142 -4.01 7.31 -10.39
CA THR A 142 -4.03 8.43 -9.45
C THR A 142 -5.46 8.95 -9.34
N VAL A 143 -6.00 9.00 -8.12
CA VAL A 143 -7.33 9.54 -7.84
C VAL A 143 -7.22 10.64 -6.80
N SER A 144 -7.68 11.84 -7.11
CA SER A 144 -7.63 13.01 -6.23
C SER A 144 -9.00 13.69 -6.16
N GLY A 145 -9.38 14.16 -4.96
CA GLY A 145 -10.65 14.85 -4.71
C GLY A 145 -11.83 13.94 -4.35
N ASP A 146 -13.05 14.46 -4.49
CA ASP A 146 -14.29 13.74 -4.21
C ASP A 146 -14.71 12.88 -5.41
N VAL A 147 -14.22 11.64 -5.45
CA VAL A 147 -14.47 10.69 -6.55
C VAL A 147 -15.21 9.47 -6.02
N THR A 148 -16.20 8.99 -6.79
CA THR A 148 -16.88 7.71 -6.55
C THR A 148 -16.84 6.82 -7.78
N PHE A 149 -16.93 5.52 -7.55
CA PHE A 149 -16.88 4.48 -8.58
C PHE A 149 -18.13 3.61 -8.49
N GLY A 150 -18.90 3.58 -9.57
CA GLY A 150 -20.03 2.67 -9.73
C GLY A 150 -19.59 1.21 -9.92
N LYS A 151 -20.56 0.34 -10.19
CA LYS A 151 -20.32 -1.11 -10.38
C LYS A 151 -19.59 -1.40 -11.69
N ASN A 152 -18.82 -2.49 -11.72
CA ASN A 152 -18.22 -3.04 -12.95
C ASN A 152 -17.32 -2.04 -13.72
N VAL A 153 -16.64 -1.13 -13.03
CA VAL A 153 -15.67 -0.23 -13.66
C VAL A 153 -14.39 -1.00 -14.02
N SER A 154 -13.80 -0.69 -15.17
CA SER A 154 -12.52 -1.26 -15.63
C SER A 154 -11.49 -0.15 -15.86
N LEU A 155 -10.28 -0.33 -15.30
CA LEU A 155 -9.18 0.63 -15.35
C LEU A 155 -7.96 0.00 -16.03
N LYS A 156 -7.50 0.63 -17.11
CA LYS A 156 -6.44 0.08 -17.99
C LYS A 156 -5.35 1.11 -18.29
N GLY A 157 -4.10 0.65 -18.34
CA GLY A 157 -2.93 1.49 -18.58
C GLY A 157 -2.77 2.60 -17.53
N THR A 158 -2.68 3.85 -17.98
CA THR A 158 -2.56 5.02 -17.10
C THR A 158 -3.89 5.77 -16.93
N VAL A 159 -4.46 5.75 -15.74
CA VAL A 159 -5.70 6.46 -15.40
C VAL A 159 -5.44 7.50 -14.32
N ILE A 160 -5.82 8.75 -14.59
CA ILE A 160 -5.70 9.85 -13.63
C ILE A 160 -7.07 10.52 -13.50
N ILE A 161 -7.61 10.58 -12.29
CA ILE A 161 -8.91 11.18 -12.01
C ILE A 161 -8.73 12.30 -10.99
N ILE A 162 -9.12 13.53 -11.35
CA ILE A 162 -8.91 14.72 -10.54
C ILE A 162 -10.23 15.50 -10.42
N ALA A 163 -10.86 15.41 -9.25
CA ALA A 163 -11.90 16.34 -8.83
C ALA A 163 -11.22 17.50 -8.06
N ASN A 164 -11.42 18.73 -8.51
CA ASN A 164 -10.89 19.91 -7.81
C ASN A 164 -11.69 20.18 -6.53
N HIS A 165 -11.22 21.16 -5.73
CA HIS A 165 -11.91 21.53 -4.50
C HIS A 165 -13.33 22.02 -4.77
N GLY A 166 -14.32 21.39 -4.12
CA GLY A 166 -15.74 21.68 -4.33
C GLY A 166 -16.36 20.90 -5.49
N ASP A 167 -15.54 20.27 -6.33
CA ASP A 167 -16.01 19.39 -7.39
C ASP A 167 -16.19 17.96 -6.91
N ARG A 168 -17.08 17.25 -7.60
CA ARG A 168 -17.31 15.82 -7.43
C ARG A 168 -17.34 15.13 -8.77
N ILE A 169 -16.77 13.93 -8.85
CA ILE A 169 -16.82 13.07 -10.04
C ILE A 169 -17.39 11.72 -9.64
N ASP A 170 -18.56 11.39 -10.18
CA ASP A 170 -19.14 10.06 -10.09
C ASP A 170 -18.81 9.29 -11.38
N ILE A 171 -17.99 8.24 -11.28
CA ILE A 171 -17.67 7.36 -12.41
C ILE A 171 -18.84 6.39 -12.59
N PRO A 172 -19.53 6.40 -13.75
CA PRO A 172 -20.73 5.59 -13.96
C PRO A 172 -20.43 4.09 -13.93
N ALA A 173 -21.46 3.30 -13.63
CA ALA A 173 -21.38 1.86 -13.69
C ALA A 173 -21.02 1.38 -15.11
N GLY A 174 -20.14 0.38 -15.22
CA GLY A 174 -19.65 -0.16 -16.48
C GLY A 174 -18.62 0.72 -17.20
N ALA A 175 -18.18 1.84 -16.60
CA ALA A 175 -17.19 2.70 -17.22
C ALA A 175 -15.87 1.96 -17.46
N MET A 176 -15.33 2.10 -18.67
CA MET A 176 -14.00 1.61 -19.02
C MET A 176 -13.08 2.81 -19.27
N LEU A 177 -12.07 2.97 -18.41
CA LEU A 177 -11.08 4.04 -18.51
C LEU A 177 -9.73 3.45 -18.92
N GLU A 178 -9.29 3.76 -20.13
CA GLU A 178 -8.02 3.30 -20.68
C GLU A 178 -7.17 4.48 -21.15
N ASN A 179 -6.01 4.67 -20.51
CA ASN A 179 -5.06 5.74 -20.86
C ASN A 179 -5.72 7.14 -20.88
N LYS A 180 -6.55 7.42 -19.86
CA LYS A 180 -7.34 8.67 -19.75
C LYS A 180 -6.99 9.49 -18.52
N ILE A 181 -7.09 10.80 -18.71
CA ILE A 181 -7.16 11.77 -17.63
C ILE A 181 -8.61 12.27 -17.57
N VAL A 182 -9.27 12.11 -16.44
CA VAL A 182 -10.62 12.56 -16.17
C VAL A 182 -10.57 13.69 -15.15
N SER A 183 -11.11 14.85 -15.50
CA SER A 183 -11.17 16.00 -14.60
C SER A 183 -12.44 16.79 -14.84
N GLY A 184 -12.96 17.43 -13.79
CA GLY A 184 -14.14 18.29 -13.86
C GLY A 184 -15.13 17.99 -12.74
N ASN A 185 -16.40 18.24 -13.03
CA ASN A 185 -17.52 18.03 -12.11
C ASN A 185 -18.60 17.22 -12.82
N LEU A 186 -18.87 16.01 -12.33
CA LEU A 186 -19.89 15.11 -12.86
C LEU A 186 -20.62 14.47 -11.69
N ARG A 187 -21.93 14.70 -11.60
CA ARG A 187 -22.80 14.07 -10.61
C ARG A 187 -23.83 13.19 -11.29
N ILE A 188 -23.96 11.97 -10.79
CA ILE A 188 -24.98 11.01 -11.23
C ILE A 188 -26.03 10.94 -10.12
N LEU A 189 -27.30 11.18 -10.47
CA LEU A 189 -28.44 11.14 -9.55
C LEU A 189 -29.36 9.98 -9.92
N ASP A 190 -29.84 9.26 -8.91
CA ASP A 190 -30.86 8.22 -9.07
C ASP A 190 -32.18 8.86 -9.55
N HIS A 191 -32.90 8.15 -10.42
CA HIS A 191 -34.20 8.52 -10.97
C HIS A 191 -35.28 7.56 -10.48
#